data_AF-A0AAV9GFI3-F1
#
_entry.id   AF-A0AAV9GFI3-F1
#
_cell.length_a   1.000
_cell.length_b   1.000
_cell.length_c   1.000
_cell.angle_alpha   90.00
_cell.angle_beta   90.00
_cell.angle_gamma   90.00
#
_symmetry.space_group_name_H-M   'P 1'
#
loop_
_entity.id
_entity.type
_entity.pdbx_description
1 polymer ?
#
loop_
_entity_poly.entity_id
_entity_poly.type
_entity_poly.pdbx_seq_one_letter_code
_entity_poly.pdbx_strand_id
1 'polypeptide(L)'
;MMDAASRFFQLLVGALPQAGVLQDVCLSVCDSDTRRWLQLKIVDMDADAVYQSPETWVVIYTALAAMIDGRQASNAITSVVMTADGTIVSTSWDESNDITPGTFYAPPADYQLARPAVPTIRRDHLVELRRLGPFADLVAPLSSPSEQLVFKHYETHLFLTDVWCSIHIMAGLRDHAHIVPIQHLVTHEDCGGVVGFTMPFLPGGTLQDTLASRPFKLKWAKQLFQTLDDLNLQHGIDHRDIRLRNLIVDPATDNLVIIDLGSARSRGRVGTTCVPPAALQPRESQGPLSWLAFLPPSSSEEEEKARARHIKMETDEDVNAAIATLHGLVTRDPTDWSWEGESGLWRGRGIDDITAAPWTAHPDVRLDSPAEAYRAALNDWLKQRRADPRYPNGPSTPLDFPRHMPIPRGDTVHVQGYQPPIATNGDEELADQAVVSGYNFFRRDAVRAGRAVVEWARPLASDVDPARTLLANGQYADDGAKQ
;
A
#
# COMPACT_ATOMS: atom_id res chain seq x y z
N MET A 1 -3.41 2.00 21.09
CA MET A 1 -2.97 3.27 20.50
C MET A 1 -1.82 2.92 19.58
N MET A 2 -1.85 3.35 18.31
CA MET A 2 -0.71 3.18 17.41
C MET A 2 0.48 3.95 17.98
N ASP A 3 1.70 3.47 17.78
CA ASP A 3 2.86 4.30 18.08
C ASP A 3 2.89 5.51 17.12
N ALA A 4 3.59 6.58 17.50
CA ALA A 4 3.58 7.81 16.72
C ALA A 4 4.11 7.59 15.28
N ALA A 5 5.09 6.70 15.09
CA ALA A 5 5.68 6.43 13.79
C ALA A 5 4.73 5.67 12.84
N SER A 6 3.90 4.76 13.36
CA SER A 6 2.90 3.99 12.61
C SER A 6 1.58 4.74 12.40
N ARG A 7 1.34 5.81 13.17
CA ARG A 7 0.18 6.68 13.04
C ARG A 7 0.23 7.56 11.79
N PHE A 8 1.41 8.11 11.47
CA PHE A 8 1.52 9.06 10.37
C PHE A 8 1.96 8.39 9.07
N PHE A 9 1.25 8.73 8.00
CA PHE A 9 1.64 8.42 6.64
C PHE A 9 2.16 9.69 5.96
N GLN A 10 3.35 9.65 5.39
CA GLN A 10 4.00 10.83 4.81
C GLN A 10 4.02 10.75 3.28
N LEU A 11 3.65 11.87 2.65
CA LEU A 11 3.92 12.15 1.26
C LEU A 11 4.82 13.38 1.17
N LEU A 12 5.99 13.20 0.57
CA LEU A 12 6.87 14.32 0.27
C LEU A 12 6.24 15.17 -0.85
N VAL A 13 6.12 16.48 -0.63
CA VAL A 13 5.57 17.42 -1.61
C VAL A 13 6.57 18.56 -1.76
N GLY A 14 7.48 18.46 -2.72
CA GLY A 14 8.42 19.54 -3.06
C GLY A 14 9.78 19.06 -3.57
N ALA A 15 10.60 20.03 -3.99
CA ALA A 15 11.98 19.79 -4.39
C ALA A 15 12.81 19.28 -3.20
N LEU A 16 13.64 18.28 -3.44
CA LEU A 16 14.51 17.72 -2.41
C LEU A 16 15.54 18.77 -1.95
N PRO A 17 15.80 18.89 -0.65
CA PRO A 17 16.83 19.79 -0.17
C PRO A 17 18.21 19.33 -0.65
N GLN A 18 19.10 20.28 -0.95
CA GLN A 18 20.46 19.98 -1.35
C GLN A 18 21.29 19.54 -0.14
N ALA A 19 22.03 18.43 -0.27
CA ALA A 19 22.88 17.90 0.79
C ALA A 19 23.84 18.96 1.35
N GLY A 20 23.93 19.05 2.68
CA GLY A 20 24.80 20.00 3.39
C GLY A 20 24.26 21.43 3.52
N VAL A 21 22.98 21.69 3.21
CA VAL A 21 22.34 23.00 3.39
C VAL A 21 21.09 22.85 4.27
N LEU A 22 21.01 23.64 5.35
CA LEU A 22 19.79 23.76 6.14
C LEU A 22 18.71 24.43 5.29
N GLN A 23 17.55 23.79 5.16
CA GLN A 23 16.43 24.31 4.39
C GLN A 23 15.10 24.03 5.09
N ASP A 24 14.12 24.86 4.78
CA ASP A 24 12.74 24.59 5.15
C ASP A 24 12.22 23.41 4.32
N VAL A 25 11.74 22.36 5.00
CA VAL A 25 11.18 21.16 4.37
C VAL A 25 9.67 21.20 4.49
N CYS A 26 8.96 21.14 3.36
CA CYS A 26 7.49 21.10 3.32
C CYS A 26 6.99 19.70 2.92
N LEU A 27 5.98 19.20 3.63
CA LEU A 27 5.51 17.82 3.55
C LEU A 27 4.00 17.77 3.65
N SER A 28 3.42 16.72 3.10
CA SER A 28 2.04 16.33 3.34
C SER A 28 2.02 15.12 4.27
N VAL A 29 1.39 15.26 5.42
CA VAL A 29 1.30 14.17 6.41
C VAL A 29 -0.16 13.83 6.63
N CYS A 30 -0.51 12.56 6.47
CA CYS A 30 -1.80 12.02 6.88
C CYS A 30 -1.69 11.44 8.29
N ASP A 31 -2.50 11.96 9.21
CA ASP A 31 -2.77 11.29 10.48
C ASP A 31 -3.75 10.14 10.22
N SER A 32 -3.27 8.89 10.25
CA SER A 32 -4.12 7.71 9.98
C SER A 32 -5.18 7.49 11.04
N ASP A 33 -5.01 8.07 12.24
CA ASP A 33 -6.01 7.97 13.30
C ASP A 33 -7.21 8.85 12.96
N THR A 34 -6.99 10.14 12.68
CA THR A 34 -8.08 11.08 12.36
C THR A 34 -8.44 11.14 10.87
N ARG A 35 -7.62 10.54 9.99
CA ARG A 35 -7.66 10.64 8.52
C ARG A 35 -7.64 12.07 8.02
N ARG A 36 -6.75 12.86 8.61
CA ARG A 36 -6.59 14.26 8.29
C ARG A 36 -5.23 14.48 7.68
N TRP A 37 -5.24 15.21 6.57
CA TRP A 37 -4.03 15.65 5.90
C TRP A 37 -3.61 17.02 6.42
N LEU A 38 -2.34 17.13 6.79
CA LEU A 38 -1.73 18.31 7.37
C LEU A 38 -0.52 18.68 6.54
N GLN A 39 -0.43 19.95 6.15
CA GLN A 39 0.81 20.48 5.60
C GLN A 39 1.79 20.68 6.75
N LEU A 40 2.90 19.95 6.73
CA LEU A 40 3.95 20.05 7.72
C LEU A 40 5.15 20.80 7.14
N LYS A 41 5.54 21.90 7.77
CA LYS A 41 6.76 22.64 7.45
C LYS A 41 7.77 22.48 8.58
N ILE A 42 8.94 21.94 8.28
CA ILE A 42 10.05 21.80 9.22
C ILE A 42 11.08 22.88 8.89
N VAL A 43 11.34 23.79 9.82
CA VAL A 43 12.32 24.87 9.64
C VAL A 43 13.73 24.40 9.99
N ASP A 44 14.71 24.91 9.26
CA ASP A 44 16.14 24.66 9.47
C ASP A 44 16.49 23.16 9.58
N MET A 45 15.89 22.33 8.71
CA MET A 45 16.17 20.91 8.69
C MET A 45 17.40 20.63 7.82
N ASP A 46 18.31 19.80 8.33
CA ASP A 46 19.39 19.24 7.53
C ASP A 46 18.81 18.28 6.49
N ALA A 47 19.15 18.49 5.21
CA ALA A 47 18.77 17.64 4.10
C ALA A 47 19.12 16.17 4.36
N ASP A 48 20.27 15.90 4.99
CA ASP A 48 20.69 14.53 5.28
C ASP A 48 19.84 13.92 6.40
N ALA A 49 19.35 14.73 7.35
CA ALA A 49 18.46 14.28 8.40
C ALA A 49 17.08 13.85 7.87
N VAL A 50 16.62 14.39 6.74
CA VAL A 50 15.38 13.96 6.08
C VAL A 50 15.44 12.47 5.71
N TYR A 51 16.59 12.00 5.24
CA TYR A 51 16.74 10.64 4.71
C TYR A 51 17.40 9.67 5.69
N GLN A 52 18.32 10.14 6.52
CA GLN A 52 19.25 9.28 7.25
C GLN A 52 18.99 9.26 8.75
N SER A 53 18.00 10.00 9.25
CA SER A 53 17.74 10.12 10.68
C SER A 53 16.32 9.69 11.07
N PRO A 54 16.03 8.37 11.15
CA PRO A 54 14.76 7.86 11.66
C PRO A 54 14.38 8.44 13.03
N GLU A 55 15.37 8.67 13.88
CA GLU A 55 15.22 9.26 15.22
C GLU A 55 14.57 10.66 15.15
N THR A 56 14.95 11.47 14.16
CA THR A 56 14.39 12.82 13.95
C THR A 56 12.90 12.74 13.62
N TRP A 57 12.50 11.79 12.77
CA TRP A 57 11.09 11.57 12.44
C TRP A 57 10.28 11.09 13.64
N VAL A 58 10.86 10.24 14.50
CA VAL A 58 10.21 9.83 15.75
C VAL A 58 9.91 11.04 16.63
N VAL A 59 10.85 11.98 16.76
CA VAL A 59 10.66 13.21 17.53
C VAL A 59 9.55 14.08 16.93
N ILE A 60 9.62 14.34 15.63
CA ILE A 60 8.62 15.14 14.88
C ILE A 60 7.21 14.54 15.02
N TYR A 61 7.07 13.23 14.76
CA TYR A 61 5.77 12.56 14.84
C TYR A 61 5.25 12.47 16.27
N THR A 62 6.12 12.32 17.26
CA THR A 62 5.71 12.35 18.67
C THR A 62 5.16 13.73 19.03
N ALA A 63 5.82 14.82 18.63
CA ALA A 63 5.34 16.18 18.86
C ALA A 63 4.01 16.45 18.12
N LEU A 64 3.91 16.01 16.86
CA LEU A 64 2.69 16.16 16.06
C LEU A 64 1.51 15.38 16.68
N ALA A 65 1.72 14.14 17.11
CA ALA A 65 0.71 13.36 17.81
C ALA A 65 0.26 14.05 19.11
N ALA A 66 1.22 14.52 19.92
CA ALA A 66 0.92 15.21 21.17
C ALA A 66 0.09 16.49 20.95
N MET A 67 0.34 17.24 19.87
CA MET A 67 -0.45 18.42 19.50
C MET A 67 -1.89 18.07 19.15
N ILE A 68 -2.07 17.02 18.34
CA ILE A 68 -3.40 16.56 17.89
C ILE A 68 -4.18 16.02 19.09
N ASP A 69 -3.56 15.16 19.90
CA ASP A 69 -4.21 14.50 21.04
C ASP A 69 -4.48 15.45 22.20
N GLY A 70 -3.58 16.41 22.43
CA GLY A 70 -3.70 17.42 23.48
C GLY A 70 -4.78 18.47 23.22
N ARG A 71 -5.50 18.38 22.09
CA ARG A 71 -6.53 19.35 21.64
C ARG A 71 -6.03 20.79 21.57
N GLN A 72 -4.72 20.99 21.52
CA GLN A 72 -4.13 22.26 21.10
C GLN A 72 -4.48 22.54 19.63
N ALA A 73 -4.78 21.47 18.88
CA ALA A 73 -5.35 21.50 17.55
C ALA A 73 -6.87 21.47 17.57
N SER A 74 -7.50 22.54 17.04
CA SER A 74 -8.84 22.41 16.49
C SER A 74 -8.83 21.38 15.35
N ASN A 75 -9.95 20.67 15.14
CA ASN A 75 -10.18 19.84 13.95
C ASN A 75 -10.11 20.63 12.62
N ALA A 76 -9.86 21.94 12.68
CA ALA A 76 -9.66 22.81 11.53
C ALA A 76 -8.19 23.05 11.16
N ILE A 77 -7.18 22.56 11.90
CA ILE A 77 -5.77 22.84 11.54
C ILE A 77 -5.47 22.26 10.15
N THR A 78 -4.95 23.09 9.25
CA THR A 78 -4.56 22.71 7.89
C THR A 78 -3.05 22.66 7.72
N SER A 79 -2.29 23.43 8.51
CA SER A 79 -0.82 23.38 8.49
C SER A 79 -0.15 23.59 9.85
N VAL A 80 1.06 23.04 9.97
CA VAL A 80 1.91 23.10 11.17
C VAL A 80 3.32 23.48 10.75
N VAL A 81 3.93 24.43 11.45
CA VAL A 81 5.35 24.78 11.33
C VAL A 81 6.06 24.33 12.60
N MET A 82 7.14 23.58 12.48
CA MET A 82 7.94 23.11 13.61
C MET A 82 9.44 23.05 13.27
N THR A 83 10.29 22.91 14.28
CA THR A 83 11.73 22.67 14.13
C THR A 83 12.02 21.16 14.11
N ALA A 84 13.23 20.78 13.67
CA ALA A 84 13.65 19.37 13.63
C ALA A 84 13.70 18.67 15.01
N ASP A 85 13.76 19.43 16.10
CA ASP A 85 13.69 18.92 17.48
C ASP A 85 12.25 18.71 17.99
N GLY A 86 11.25 18.91 17.13
CA GLY A 86 9.83 18.74 17.47
C GLY A 86 9.17 19.95 18.13
N THR A 87 9.86 21.09 18.26
CA THR A 87 9.23 22.31 18.80
C THR A 87 8.26 22.92 17.79
N ILE A 88 6.99 23.05 18.17
CA ILE A 88 5.96 23.68 17.33
C ILE A 88 6.16 25.19 17.33
N VAL A 89 6.41 25.75 16.16
CA VAL A 89 6.60 27.19 15.93
C VAL A 89 5.26 27.88 15.70
N SER A 90 4.39 27.31 14.86
CA SER A 90 3.07 27.87 14.59
C SER A 90 2.10 26.84 13.98
N THR A 91 0.81 27.17 13.99
CA THR A 91 -0.26 26.40 13.35
C THR A 91 -1.15 27.33 12.52
N SER A 92 -1.83 26.78 11.50
CA SER A 92 -2.77 27.51 10.65
C SER A 92 -4.07 26.73 10.45
N TRP A 93 -5.16 27.47 10.22
CA TRP A 93 -6.48 26.97 9.86
C TRP A 93 -6.94 27.51 8.50
N ASP A 94 -6.02 28.10 7.74
CA ASP A 94 -6.34 28.66 6.43
C ASP A 94 -6.69 27.52 5.47
N GLU A 95 -7.89 27.58 4.89
CA GLU A 95 -8.37 26.65 3.86
C GLU A 95 -7.47 26.65 2.62
N SER A 96 -6.74 27.75 2.38
CA SER A 96 -5.72 27.82 1.32
C SER A 96 -4.54 26.86 1.55
N ASN A 97 -4.36 26.36 2.78
CA ASN A 97 -3.37 25.33 3.13
C ASN A 97 -3.96 23.93 3.19
N ASP A 98 -5.25 23.73 2.86
CA ASP A 98 -5.82 22.38 2.81
C ASP A 98 -5.20 21.59 1.66
N ILE A 99 -4.36 20.63 2.02
CA ILE A 99 -3.65 19.72 1.12
C ILE A 99 -4.31 18.34 1.05
N THR A 100 -5.50 18.17 1.61
CA THR A 100 -6.23 16.90 1.57
C THR A 100 -6.39 16.46 0.11
N PRO A 101 -5.88 15.29 -0.28
CA PRO A 101 -6.06 14.79 -1.62
C PRO A 101 -7.55 14.62 -1.91
N GLY A 102 -7.98 15.16 -3.04
CA GLY A 102 -9.21 14.77 -3.70
C GLY A 102 -8.88 13.65 -4.69
N THR A 103 -9.74 12.64 -4.75
CA THR A 103 -9.56 11.50 -5.64
C THR A 103 -10.86 11.15 -6.34
N PHE A 104 -10.73 10.52 -7.50
CA PHE A 104 -11.86 9.98 -8.23
C PHE A 104 -12.21 8.58 -7.73
N TYR A 105 -13.50 8.36 -7.50
CA TYR A 105 -14.05 7.08 -7.10
C TYR A 105 -14.95 6.56 -8.20
N ALA A 106 -14.47 5.57 -8.97
CA ALA A 106 -15.24 4.98 -10.07
C ALA A 106 -16.51 4.28 -9.57
N PRO A 107 -17.65 4.39 -10.27
CA PRO A 107 -18.84 3.61 -9.93
C PRO A 107 -18.58 2.10 -10.08
N PRO A 108 -19.30 1.23 -9.36
CA PRO A 108 -19.10 -0.22 -9.43
C PRO A 108 -19.17 -0.82 -10.84
N ALA A 109 -19.98 -0.23 -11.73
CA ALA A 109 -20.13 -0.66 -13.11
C ALA A 109 -18.82 -0.55 -13.92
N ASP A 110 -17.97 0.43 -13.61
CA ASP A 110 -16.74 0.70 -14.36
C ASP A 110 -15.65 -0.35 -14.09
N TYR A 111 -15.74 -1.06 -12.97
CA TYR A 111 -14.82 -2.17 -12.65
C TYR A 111 -15.05 -3.39 -13.53
N GLN A 112 -16.22 -3.55 -14.15
CA GLN A 112 -16.51 -4.65 -15.10
C GLN A 112 -16.11 -6.04 -14.57
N LEU A 113 -16.26 -6.27 -13.26
CA LEU A 113 -15.79 -7.50 -12.61
C LEU A 113 -16.51 -8.73 -13.18
N ALA A 114 -15.75 -9.81 -13.39
CA ALA A 114 -16.27 -11.08 -13.85
C ALA A 114 -17.29 -11.67 -12.86
N ARG A 115 -18.18 -12.54 -13.34
CA ARG A 115 -19.19 -13.21 -12.50
C ARG A 115 -18.56 -14.33 -11.65
N PRO A 116 -19.08 -14.58 -10.42
CA PRO A 116 -20.22 -13.93 -9.77
C PRO A 116 -19.88 -12.51 -9.31
N ALA A 117 -20.87 -11.61 -9.42
CA ALA A 117 -20.69 -10.20 -9.07
C ALA A 117 -20.20 -10.06 -7.61
N VAL A 118 -19.21 -9.20 -7.40
CA VAL A 118 -18.83 -8.77 -6.05
C VAL A 118 -19.96 -7.85 -5.55
N PRO A 119 -20.64 -8.18 -4.43
CA PRO A 119 -21.70 -7.35 -3.90
C PRO A 119 -21.16 -5.99 -3.45
N THR A 120 -22.04 -5.00 -3.38
CA THR A 120 -21.71 -3.67 -2.86
C THR A 120 -22.26 -3.49 -1.45
N ILE A 121 -21.57 -2.69 -0.64
CA ILE A 121 -22.06 -2.21 0.65
C ILE A 121 -21.80 -0.71 0.73
N ARG A 122 -22.72 0.07 1.31
CA ARG A 122 -22.51 1.49 1.54
C ARG A 122 -21.54 1.68 2.71
N ARG A 123 -20.71 2.72 2.64
CA ARG A 123 -19.73 3.04 3.69
C ARG A 123 -20.40 3.33 5.04
N ASP A 124 -21.53 4.03 5.03
CA ASP A 124 -22.37 4.31 6.21
C ASP A 124 -23.13 3.06 6.74
N HIS A 125 -23.04 1.92 6.07
CA HIS A 125 -23.58 0.64 6.54
C HIS A 125 -22.53 -0.24 7.22
N LEU A 126 -21.30 0.25 7.37
CA LEU A 126 -20.22 -0.40 8.08
C LEU A 126 -19.98 0.29 9.42
N VAL A 127 -19.96 -0.48 10.49
CA VAL A 127 -19.56 -0.04 11.83
C VAL A 127 -18.06 -0.19 11.98
N GLU A 128 -17.38 0.87 12.38
CA GLU A 128 -15.96 0.81 12.72
C GLU A 128 -15.78 0.14 14.09
N LEU A 129 -15.05 -0.98 14.11
CA LEU A 129 -14.73 -1.70 15.36
C LEU A 129 -13.36 -1.32 15.89
N ARG A 130 -12.38 -1.19 14.98
CA ARG A 130 -10.98 -0.90 15.33
C ARG A 130 -10.19 -0.44 14.11
N ARG A 131 -9.23 0.46 14.29
CA ARG A 131 -8.25 0.84 13.27
C ARG A 131 -7.11 -0.17 13.23
N LEU A 132 -6.82 -0.74 12.06
CA LEU A 132 -5.75 -1.73 11.90
C LEU A 132 -4.43 -1.12 11.47
N GLY A 133 -4.49 -0.06 10.67
CA GLY A 133 -3.34 0.68 10.18
C GLY A 133 -3.77 1.77 9.19
N PRO A 134 -2.81 2.46 8.57
CA PRO A 134 -3.10 3.35 7.45
C PRO A 134 -3.96 2.64 6.41
N PHE A 135 -5.06 3.28 6.02
CA PHE A 135 -5.96 2.81 4.97
C PHE A 135 -6.65 1.45 5.21
N ALA A 136 -6.68 0.95 6.46
CA ALA A 136 -7.31 -0.32 6.81
C ALA A 136 -8.02 -0.30 8.18
N ASP A 137 -9.31 -0.67 8.18
CA ASP A 137 -10.14 -0.80 9.39
C ASP A 137 -10.66 -2.21 9.59
N LEU A 138 -10.83 -2.59 10.84
CA LEU A 138 -11.73 -3.66 11.24
C LEU A 138 -13.16 -3.09 11.35
N VAL A 139 -14.08 -3.65 10.59
CA VAL A 139 -15.47 -3.20 10.51
C VAL A 139 -16.43 -4.39 10.65
N ALA A 140 -17.71 -4.07 10.91
CA ALA A 140 -18.82 -5.02 10.82
C ALA A 140 -19.98 -4.40 10.04
N PRO A 141 -20.67 -5.15 9.16
CA PRO A 141 -21.91 -4.68 8.56
C PRO A 141 -22.99 -4.42 9.61
N LEU A 142 -23.76 -3.34 9.49
CA LEU A 142 -24.93 -3.08 10.36
C LEU A 142 -25.95 -4.23 10.32
N SER A 143 -26.10 -4.89 9.16
CA SER A 143 -27.00 -6.03 8.99
C SER A 143 -26.50 -7.32 9.65
N SER A 144 -25.19 -7.40 9.92
CA SER A 144 -24.52 -8.60 10.41
C SER A 144 -23.43 -8.23 11.44
N PRO A 145 -23.77 -7.71 12.64
CA PRO A 145 -22.78 -7.20 13.59
C PRO A 145 -21.77 -8.23 14.11
N SER A 146 -22.08 -9.53 13.97
CA SER A 146 -21.17 -10.63 14.31
C SER A 146 -20.12 -10.91 13.24
N GLU A 147 -20.33 -10.43 12.01
CA GLU A 147 -19.38 -10.59 10.91
C GLU A 147 -18.28 -9.53 11.02
N GLN A 148 -17.02 -9.98 11.05
CA GLN A 148 -15.87 -9.09 11.11
C GLN A 148 -15.17 -9.07 9.75
N LEU A 149 -15.00 -7.86 9.22
CA LEU A 149 -14.40 -7.60 7.92
C LEU A 149 -13.23 -6.62 8.08
N VAL A 150 -12.26 -6.71 7.18
CA VAL A 150 -11.26 -5.67 6.99
C VAL A 150 -11.70 -4.79 5.83
N PHE A 151 -11.91 -3.49 6.08
CA PHE A 151 -12.17 -2.48 5.05
C PHE A 151 -10.85 -1.82 4.65
N LYS A 152 -10.37 -2.12 3.44
CA LYS A 152 -9.22 -1.44 2.82
C LYS A 152 -9.73 -0.34 1.89
N HIS A 153 -9.23 0.87 2.06
CA HIS A 153 -9.68 2.06 1.33
C HIS A 153 -8.50 2.86 0.78
N TYR A 154 -8.78 3.94 0.07
CA TYR A 154 -7.77 4.86 -0.42
C TYR A 154 -8.29 6.30 -0.40
N GLU A 155 -7.42 7.21 0.02
CA GLU A 155 -7.72 8.65 0.13
C GLU A 155 -7.01 9.46 -0.96
N THR A 156 -6.02 8.87 -1.63
CA THR A 156 -5.17 9.55 -2.62
C THR A 156 -5.02 8.72 -3.89
N HIS A 157 -4.87 9.42 -5.01
CA HIS A 157 -4.66 8.82 -6.33
C HIS A 157 -3.39 7.95 -6.40
N LEU A 158 -2.42 8.18 -5.51
CA LEU A 158 -1.19 7.38 -5.46
C LEU A 158 -1.47 5.89 -5.19
N PHE A 159 -2.54 5.57 -4.45
CA PHE A 159 -2.95 4.20 -4.14
C PHE A 159 -4.06 3.67 -5.03
N LEU A 160 -4.52 4.48 -6.00
CA LEU A 160 -5.64 4.11 -6.87
C LEU A 160 -5.35 2.84 -7.65
N THR A 161 -4.15 2.75 -8.23
CA THR A 161 -3.71 1.58 -8.98
C THR A 161 -3.64 0.34 -8.10
N ASP A 162 -3.18 0.49 -6.86
CA ASP A 162 -2.99 -0.64 -5.95
C ASP A 162 -4.34 -1.22 -5.51
N VAL A 163 -5.30 -0.36 -5.18
CA VAL A 163 -6.67 -0.79 -4.87
C VAL A 163 -7.37 -1.35 -6.10
N TRP A 164 -7.19 -0.73 -7.27
CA TRP A 164 -7.73 -1.21 -8.55
C TRP A 164 -7.24 -2.63 -8.87
N CYS A 165 -5.92 -2.86 -8.81
CA CYS A 165 -5.33 -4.18 -9.04
C CYS A 165 -5.81 -5.20 -8.00
N SER A 166 -5.83 -4.83 -6.71
CA SER A 166 -6.31 -5.70 -5.63
C SER A 166 -7.73 -6.19 -5.90
N ILE A 167 -8.65 -5.28 -6.22
CA ILE A 167 -10.05 -5.62 -6.48
C ILE A 167 -10.19 -6.61 -7.64
N HIS A 168 -9.51 -6.37 -8.76
CA HIS A 168 -9.61 -7.24 -9.93
C HIS A 168 -9.01 -8.63 -9.69
N ILE A 169 -7.84 -8.67 -9.06
CA ILE A 169 -7.16 -9.94 -8.79
C ILE A 169 -7.96 -10.75 -7.77
N MET A 170 -8.40 -10.14 -6.67
CA MET A 170 -9.19 -10.82 -5.65
C MET A 170 -10.56 -11.26 -6.16
N ALA A 171 -11.18 -10.49 -7.06
CA ALA A 171 -12.42 -10.90 -7.72
C ALA A 171 -12.19 -12.08 -8.68
N GLY A 172 -11.10 -12.07 -9.44
CA GLY A 172 -10.73 -13.14 -10.36
C GLY A 172 -10.26 -14.43 -9.67
N LEU A 173 -9.73 -14.33 -8.45
CA LEU A 173 -9.20 -15.43 -7.66
C LEU A 173 -10.05 -15.72 -6.41
N ARG A 174 -11.34 -15.38 -6.44
CA ARG A 174 -12.23 -15.43 -5.26
C ARG A 174 -12.33 -16.81 -4.61
N ASP A 175 -12.21 -17.88 -5.41
CA ASP A 175 -12.31 -19.26 -4.94
C ASP A 175 -10.94 -19.88 -4.59
N HIS A 176 -9.86 -19.11 -4.67
CA HIS A 176 -8.51 -19.61 -4.40
C HIS A 176 -8.28 -19.81 -2.90
N ALA A 177 -7.96 -21.04 -2.48
CA ALA A 177 -7.90 -21.43 -1.06
C ALA A 177 -6.85 -20.70 -0.21
N HIS A 178 -5.84 -20.10 -0.85
CA HIS A 178 -4.71 -19.43 -0.20
C HIS A 178 -4.59 -17.93 -0.54
N ILE A 179 -5.62 -17.36 -1.18
CA ILE A 179 -5.72 -15.91 -1.42
C ILE A 179 -6.96 -15.42 -0.70
N VAL A 180 -6.83 -14.33 0.06
CA VAL A 180 -7.99 -13.78 0.76
C VAL A 180 -9.05 -13.32 -0.25
N PRO A 181 -10.33 -13.71 -0.08
CA PRO A 181 -11.37 -13.33 -1.04
C PRO A 181 -11.85 -11.90 -0.80
N ILE A 182 -12.25 -11.23 -1.88
CA ILE A 182 -13.02 -9.99 -1.79
C ILE A 182 -14.46 -10.29 -1.39
N GLN A 183 -14.97 -9.58 -0.37
CA GLN A 183 -16.33 -9.71 0.11
C GLN A 183 -17.24 -8.68 -0.54
N HIS A 184 -16.94 -7.39 -0.38
CA HIS A 184 -17.76 -6.31 -0.93
C HIS A 184 -16.92 -5.21 -1.57
N LEU A 185 -17.47 -4.54 -2.58
CA LEU A 185 -17.05 -3.20 -2.95
C LEU A 185 -17.72 -2.20 -2.00
N VAL A 186 -16.95 -1.31 -1.38
CA VAL A 186 -17.50 -0.28 -0.48
C VAL A 186 -17.77 0.97 -1.29
N THR A 187 -19.01 1.44 -1.23
CA THR A 187 -19.50 2.60 -2.00
C THR A 187 -19.73 3.80 -1.11
N HIS A 188 -19.41 4.99 -1.60
CA HIS A 188 -19.75 6.24 -0.93
C HIS A 188 -21.26 6.46 -0.91
N GLU A 189 -21.75 6.98 0.20
CA GLU A 189 -23.15 7.23 0.51
C GLU A 189 -23.87 8.14 -0.51
N ASP A 190 -23.19 9.18 -0.99
CA ASP A 190 -23.77 10.19 -1.89
C ASP A 190 -23.47 9.94 -3.38
N CYS A 191 -22.20 9.81 -3.76
CA CYS A 191 -21.80 9.67 -5.17
C CYS A 191 -21.88 8.23 -5.69
N GLY A 192 -22.00 7.22 -4.82
CA GLY A 192 -22.02 5.81 -5.20
C GLY A 192 -20.70 5.25 -5.73
N GLY A 193 -19.63 6.05 -5.75
CA GLY A 193 -18.29 5.64 -6.18
C GLY A 193 -17.65 4.64 -5.21
N VAL A 194 -16.80 3.75 -5.72
CA VAL A 194 -16.12 2.73 -4.92
C VAL A 194 -14.91 3.32 -4.20
N VAL A 195 -15.04 3.49 -2.89
CA VAL A 195 -14.01 4.05 -1.99
C VAL A 195 -13.03 3.02 -1.46
N GLY A 196 -13.30 1.73 -1.71
CA GLY A 196 -12.46 0.63 -1.28
C GLY A 196 -13.20 -0.69 -1.35
N PHE A 197 -12.72 -1.68 -0.60
CA PHE A 197 -13.30 -3.02 -0.57
C PHE A 197 -13.16 -3.66 0.81
N THR A 198 -13.98 -4.68 1.06
CA THR A 198 -13.87 -5.50 2.28
C THR A 198 -13.35 -6.90 1.97
N MET A 199 -12.66 -7.48 2.95
CA MET A 199 -12.24 -8.88 2.98
C MET A 199 -12.49 -9.48 4.37
N PRO A 200 -12.53 -10.81 4.55
CA PRO A 200 -12.73 -11.41 5.87
C PRO A 200 -11.65 -10.97 6.85
N PHE A 201 -12.02 -10.69 8.10
CA PHE A 201 -11.04 -10.56 9.16
C PHE A 201 -10.55 -11.94 9.63
N LEU A 202 -9.23 -12.15 9.56
CA LEU A 202 -8.59 -13.37 10.04
C LEU A 202 -7.97 -13.10 11.42
N PRO A 203 -8.56 -13.61 12.52
CA PRO A 203 -8.18 -13.25 13.89
C PRO A 203 -6.81 -13.81 14.32
N GLY A 204 -6.21 -14.67 13.48
CA GLY A 204 -4.90 -15.25 13.73
C GLY A 204 -3.74 -14.27 13.64
N GLY A 205 -3.94 -13.06 13.11
CA GLY A 205 -2.87 -12.08 12.89
C GLY A 205 -1.85 -12.51 11.82
N THR A 206 -0.94 -11.62 11.46
CA THR A 206 0.09 -11.92 10.46
C THR A 206 1.13 -12.88 11.03
N LEU A 207 1.91 -13.52 10.16
CA LEU A 207 3.05 -14.31 10.61
C LEU A 207 4.07 -13.40 11.30
N GLN A 208 4.28 -12.18 10.82
CA GLN A 208 5.18 -11.22 11.48
C GLN A 208 4.83 -11.01 12.96
N ASP A 209 3.54 -10.91 13.29
CA ASP A 209 3.08 -10.69 14.66
C ASP A 209 3.14 -11.95 15.54
N THR A 210 3.08 -13.13 14.92
CA THR A 210 2.80 -14.37 15.64
C THR A 210 3.95 -15.35 15.71
N LEU A 211 5.08 -15.09 15.04
CA LEU A 211 6.25 -15.97 15.04
C LEU A 211 6.79 -16.32 16.43
N ALA A 212 6.68 -15.41 17.40
CA ALA A 212 7.06 -15.70 18.79
C ALA A 212 6.08 -16.65 19.50
N SER A 213 4.80 -16.56 19.15
CA SER A 213 3.70 -17.22 19.86
C SER A 213 3.44 -18.66 19.39
N ARG A 214 3.77 -19.00 18.14
CA ARG A 214 3.50 -20.32 17.54
C ARG A 214 4.63 -20.81 16.66
N PRO A 215 4.82 -22.13 16.53
CA PRO A 215 5.77 -22.66 15.57
C PRO A 215 5.32 -22.33 14.14
N PHE A 216 6.27 -21.94 13.30
CA PHE A 216 6.08 -21.94 11.85
C PHE A 216 6.02 -23.39 11.36
N LYS A 217 5.08 -23.70 10.48
CA LYS A 217 4.84 -25.06 10.00
C LYS A 217 5.40 -25.30 8.60
N LEU A 218 5.96 -26.48 8.37
CA LEU A 218 6.45 -26.89 7.05
C LEU A 218 5.32 -26.93 6.02
N LYS A 219 4.10 -27.25 6.47
CA LYS A 219 2.87 -27.13 5.68
C LYS A 219 2.71 -25.73 5.08
N TRP A 220 2.93 -24.68 5.87
CA TRP A 220 2.71 -23.30 5.42
C TRP A 220 3.76 -22.87 4.40
N ALA A 221 5.03 -23.29 4.55
CA ALA A 221 6.05 -23.06 3.53
C ALA A 221 5.65 -23.69 2.18
N LYS A 222 5.18 -24.93 2.19
CA LYS A 222 4.70 -25.62 0.98
C LYS A 222 3.47 -24.93 0.37
N GLN A 223 2.55 -24.45 1.19
CA GLN A 223 1.38 -23.68 0.72
C GLN A 223 1.80 -22.36 0.06
N LEU A 224 2.79 -21.65 0.63
CA LEU A 224 3.34 -20.45 0.00
C LEU A 224 3.87 -20.75 -1.39
N PHE A 225 4.74 -21.77 -1.51
CA PHE A 225 5.33 -22.16 -2.80
C PHE A 225 4.29 -22.53 -3.85
N GLN A 226 3.31 -23.36 -3.48
CA GLN A 226 2.22 -23.73 -4.37
C GLN A 226 1.40 -22.51 -4.81
N THR A 227 1.08 -21.62 -3.87
CA THR A 227 0.31 -20.40 -4.18
C THR A 227 1.06 -19.48 -5.13
N LEU A 228 2.39 -19.38 -5.01
CA LEU A 228 3.21 -18.60 -5.95
C LEU A 228 3.31 -19.27 -7.33
N ASP A 229 3.33 -20.60 -7.41
CA ASP A 229 3.20 -21.29 -8.70
C ASP A 229 1.83 -21.02 -9.33
N ASP A 230 0.75 -21.04 -8.55
CA ASP A 230 -0.59 -20.75 -9.04
C ASP A 230 -0.69 -19.28 -9.50
N LEU A 231 -0.19 -18.31 -8.72
CA LEU A 231 -0.15 -16.91 -9.14
C LEU A 231 0.71 -16.69 -10.38
N ASN A 232 1.98 -17.11 -10.35
CA ASN A 232 2.93 -16.75 -11.40
C ASN A 232 2.76 -17.60 -12.66
N LEU A 233 2.58 -18.92 -12.52
CA LEU A 233 2.61 -19.87 -13.64
C LEU A 233 1.23 -20.26 -14.14
N GLN A 234 0.19 -20.17 -13.31
CA GLN A 234 -1.17 -20.37 -13.79
C GLN A 234 -1.81 -19.05 -14.16
N HIS A 235 -1.85 -18.08 -13.25
CA HIS A 235 -2.59 -16.84 -13.43
C HIS A 235 -1.78 -15.69 -14.02
N GLY A 236 -0.46 -15.82 -14.15
CA GLY A 236 0.36 -14.76 -14.72
C GLY A 236 0.31 -13.48 -13.89
N ILE A 237 0.41 -13.60 -12.57
CA ILE A 237 0.38 -12.50 -11.62
C ILE A 237 1.64 -12.59 -10.77
N ASP A 238 2.38 -11.49 -10.66
CA ASP A 238 3.47 -11.32 -9.71
C ASP A 238 2.94 -10.51 -8.52
N HIS A 239 3.11 -11.00 -7.30
CA HIS A 239 2.65 -10.34 -6.08
C HIS A 239 3.52 -9.12 -5.72
N ARG A 240 4.84 -9.24 -5.85
CA ARG A 240 5.87 -8.21 -5.62
C ARG A 240 5.98 -7.67 -4.19
N ASP A 241 5.34 -8.32 -3.22
CA ASP A 241 5.47 -7.96 -1.80
C ASP A 241 5.27 -9.17 -0.87
N ILE A 242 5.86 -10.32 -1.24
CA ILE A 242 5.82 -11.52 -0.40
C ILE A 242 6.69 -11.30 0.84
N ARG A 243 6.04 -11.10 1.97
CA ARG A 243 6.67 -10.85 3.28
C ARG A 243 5.78 -11.36 4.41
N LEU A 244 6.37 -11.56 5.60
CA LEU A 244 5.67 -12.08 6.78
C LEU A 244 4.43 -11.28 7.19
N ARG A 245 4.40 -9.96 6.98
CA ARG A 245 3.22 -9.11 7.23
C ARG A 245 2.05 -9.38 6.29
N ASN A 246 2.32 -9.92 5.10
CA ASN A 246 1.32 -10.22 4.07
C ASN A 246 0.90 -11.70 4.07
N LEU A 247 1.30 -12.45 5.11
CA LEU A 247 0.99 -13.85 5.29
C LEU A 247 0.21 -14.04 6.59
N ILE A 248 -0.97 -14.63 6.52
CA ILE A 248 -1.81 -14.94 7.68
C ILE A 248 -2.08 -16.45 7.71
N VAL A 249 -2.18 -17.02 8.90
CA VAL A 249 -2.71 -18.38 9.06
C VAL A 249 -4.15 -18.28 9.52
N ASP A 250 -5.08 -18.78 8.70
CA ASP A 250 -6.47 -18.93 9.08
C ASP A 250 -6.56 -19.95 10.23
N PRO A 251 -6.99 -19.55 11.44
CA PRO A 251 -7.10 -20.46 12.58
C PRO A 251 -8.17 -21.55 12.38
N ALA A 252 -9.17 -21.35 11.53
CA ALA A 252 -10.23 -22.33 11.29
C ALA A 252 -9.73 -23.51 10.44
N THR A 253 -8.90 -23.24 9.43
CA THR A 253 -8.44 -24.25 8.47
C THR A 253 -6.97 -24.63 8.64
N ASP A 254 -6.23 -23.91 9.49
CA ASP A 254 -4.78 -24.03 9.65
C ASP A 254 -4.02 -23.88 8.32
N ASN A 255 -4.54 -23.01 7.43
CA ASN A 255 -3.96 -22.76 6.11
C ASN A 255 -3.32 -21.39 6.06
N LEU A 256 -2.20 -21.31 5.36
CA LEU A 256 -1.63 -20.03 4.95
C LEU A 256 -2.58 -19.35 3.96
N VAL A 257 -2.78 -18.05 4.15
CA VAL A 257 -3.52 -17.16 3.26
C VAL A 257 -2.63 -15.96 3.00
N ILE A 258 -2.42 -15.64 1.72
CA ILE A 258 -1.72 -14.44 1.28
C ILE A 258 -2.73 -13.30 1.22
N ILE A 259 -2.34 -12.15 1.77
CA ILE A 259 -3.10 -10.91 1.76
C ILE A 259 -2.30 -9.80 1.07
N ASP A 260 -2.96 -8.68 0.81
CA ASP A 260 -2.39 -7.47 0.22
C ASP A 260 -1.81 -7.63 -1.20
N LEU A 261 -2.71 -7.63 -2.18
CA LEU A 261 -2.37 -7.64 -3.60
C LEU A 261 -2.20 -6.22 -4.18
N GLY A 262 -1.95 -5.20 -3.34
CA GLY A 262 -1.80 -3.81 -3.80
C GLY A 262 -0.65 -3.66 -4.79
N SER A 263 0.47 -4.31 -4.49
CA SER A 263 1.64 -4.33 -5.36
C SER A 263 1.51 -5.31 -6.52
N ALA A 264 0.49 -6.16 -6.59
CA ALA A 264 0.46 -7.23 -7.59
C ALA A 264 0.26 -6.69 -9.02
N ARG A 265 0.91 -7.32 -10.01
CA ARG A 265 0.86 -6.92 -11.44
C ARG A 265 0.83 -8.14 -12.35
N SER A 266 0.37 -7.99 -13.59
CA SER A 266 0.42 -9.07 -14.57
C SER A 266 1.86 -9.41 -14.99
N ARG A 267 2.22 -10.68 -14.93
CA ARG A 267 3.52 -11.23 -15.31
C ARG A 267 3.72 -11.18 -16.83
N GLY A 268 4.91 -10.77 -17.27
CA GLY A 268 5.35 -10.83 -18.68
C GLY A 268 4.63 -9.90 -19.66
N ARG A 269 3.63 -9.13 -19.22
CA ARG A 269 2.98 -8.11 -20.04
C ARG A 269 3.75 -6.78 -19.93
N VAL A 270 4.57 -6.50 -20.95
CA VAL A 270 5.28 -5.23 -21.14
C VAL A 270 4.30 -4.04 -21.16
N GLY A 271 4.73 -2.88 -20.63
CA GLY A 271 4.11 -1.57 -20.86
C GLY A 271 3.56 -0.88 -19.61
N THR A 272 4.24 0.20 -19.23
CA THR A 272 3.78 1.30 -18.35
C THR A 272 3.49 0.94 -16.89
N THR A 273 4.45 1.24 -16.01
CA THR A 273 4.07 1.95 -14.78
C THR A 273 3.19 3.14 -15.12
N CYS A 274 2.50 3.70 -14.13
CA CYS A 274 1.61 4.85 -14.25
C CYS A 274 2.33 6.16 -14.67
N VAL A 275 3.15 6.13 -15.71
CA VAL A 275 3.66 7.30 -16.40
C VAL A 275 2.79 7.48 -17.65
N PRO A 276 2.23 8.67 -17.88
CA PRO A 276 1.62 9.03 -19.16
C PRO A 276 2.60 8.76 -20.32
N PRO A 277 2.14 8.73 -21.59
CA PRO A 277 2.96 8.36 -22.74
C PRO A 277 4.30 9.12 -22.81
N ALA A 278 5.29 8.48 -23.44
CA ALA A 278 6.73 8.75 -23.58
C ALA A 278 7.28 10.19 -23.76
N ALA A 279 6.48 11.26 -23.67
CA ALA A 279 6.92 12.64 -23.76
C ALA A 279 7.56 13.20 -22.47
N LEU A 280 7.61 12.43 -21.37
CA LEU A 280 7.86 12.94 -20.02
C LEU A 280 9.07 12.31 -19.29
N GLN A 281 10.25 12.21 -19.91
CA GLN A 281 11.47 11.81 -19.19
C GLN A 281 12.52 12.93 -19.17
N PRO A 282 12.89 13.47 -17.99
CA PRO A 282 14.11 14.26 -17.83
C PRO A 282 15.33 13.34 -17.97
N ARG A 283 16.33 13.80 -18.71
CA ARG A 283 17.66 13.18 -18.74
C ARG A 283 18.37 13.41 -17.41
N GLU A 284 18.89 12.32 -16.86
CA GLU A 284 19.97 12.25 -15.87
C GLU A 284 19.75 13.00 -14.53
N SER A 285 19.38 12.26 -13.49
CA SER A 285 19.97 12.47 -12.15
C SER A 285 19.82 11.21 -11.30
N GLN A 286 20.92 10.76 -10.72
CA GLN A 286 20.98 9.67 -9.74
C GLN A 286 20.82 10.27 -8.34
N GLY A 287 19.80 9.86 -7.60
CA GLY A 287 19.54 10.26 -6.21
C GLY A 287 18.40 9.42 -5.59
N PRO A 288 18.36 9.22 -4.25
CA PRO A 288 17.55 8.18 -3.63
C PRO A 288 16.11 8.68 -3.33
N LEU A 289 15.16 8.27 -4.17
CA LEU A 289 13.71 8.35 -3.93
C LEU A 289 13.14 6.93 -4.03
N SER A 290 13.14 6.20 -2.91
CA SER A 290 13.06 4.73 -2.91
C SER A 290 11.66 4.11 -2.97
N TRP A 291 10.57 4.89 -2.94
CA TRP A 291 9.21 4.31 -3.08
C TRP A 291 8.46 4.75 -4.34
N LEU A 292 8.92 5.76 -5.08
CA LEU A 292 8.26 6.24 -6.31
C LEU A 292 9.14 6.30 -7.57
N ALA A 293 10.45 6.07 -7.51
CA ALA A 293 11.36 6.30 -8.65
C ALA A 293 12.06 5.06 -9.26
N PHE A 294 11.65 3.83 -8.96
CA PHE A 294 12.33 2.61 -9.47
C PHE A 294 11.61 1.92 -10.64
N LEU A 295 11.43 2.63 -11.76
CA LEU A 295 11.62 1.95 -13.05
C LEU A 295 12.93 2.40 -13.68
N PRO A 296 13.78 1.48 -14.16
CA PRO A 296 14.94 1.86 -14.97
C PRO A 296 14.48 2.60 -16.23
N PRO A 297 15.33 3.49 -16.79
CA PRO A 297 15.04 4.17 -18.04
C PRO A 297 14.80 3.16 -19.16
N SER A 298 13.92 3.57 -20.07
CA SER A 298 13.44 2.85 -21.25
C SER A 298 14.46 1.88 -21.84
N SER A 299 14.23 0.59 -21.62
CA SER A 299 14.71 -0.37 -22.60
C SER A 299 13.85 -0.20 -23.85
N SER A 300 14.45 -0.31 -25.03
CA SER A 300 13.68 -0.21 -26.27
C SER A 300 12.53 -1.23 -26.25
N GLU A 301 11.43 -0.96 -26.95
CA GLU A 301 10.31 -1.92 -27.05
C GLU A 301 10.78 -3.33 -27.46
N GLU A 302 11.91 -3.43 -28.19
CA GLU A 302 12.60 -4.68 -28.51
C GLU A 302 13.37 -5.32 -27.34
N GLU A 303 14.10 -4.57 -26.51
CA GLU A 303 14.77 -5.09 -25.31
C GLU A 303 13.77 -5.50 -24.21
N GLU A 304 12.64 -4.79 -24.12
CA GLU A 304 11.57 -5.08 -23.17
C GLU A 304 10.74 -6.29 -23.62
N LYS A 305 10.48 -6.41 -24.93
CA LYS A 305 9.99 -7.67 -25.55
C LYS A 305 11.01 -8.80 -25.40
N ALA A 306 12.32 -8.53 -25.41
CA ALA A 306 13.36 -9.53 -25.18
C ALA A 306 13.42 -10.00 -23.72
N ARG A 307 13.22 -9.11 -22.73
CA ARG A 307 13.04 -9.44 -21.31
C ARG A 307 11.78 -10.28 -21.06
N ALA A 308 10.66 -9.89 -21.67
CA ALA A 308 9.42 -10.67 -21.60
C ALA A 308 9.55 -12.07 -22.25
N ARG A 309 10.49 -12.25 -23.18
CA ARG A 309 10.77 -13.54 -23.84
C ARG A 309 11.64 -14.48 -23.00
N HIS A 310 12.27 -14.02 -21.91
CA HIS A 310 13.12 -14.85 -21.04
C HIS A 310 13.08 -14.37 -19.59
N ILE A 311 12.00 -14.67 -18.85
CA ILE A 311 12.03 -14.49 -17.39
C ILE A 311 12.98 -15.55 -16.83
N LYS A 312 14.07 -15.11 -16.22
CA LYS A 312 15.03 -15.97 -15.53
C LYS A 312 14.62 -16.11 -14.07
N MET A 313 14.84 -17.29 -13.47
CA MET A 313 14.44 -17.56 -12.08
C MET A 313 15.22 -16.72 -11.09
N GLU A 314 16.46 -16.40 -11.43
CA GLU A 314 17.36 -15.56 -10.64
C GLU A 314 16.85 -14.10 -10.51
N THR A 315 15.97 -13.68 -11.43
CA THR A 315 15.40 -12.33 -11.47
C THR A 315 13.91 -12.29 -11.11
N ASP A 316 13.33 -13.42 -10.68
CA ASP A 316 11.90 -13.51 -10.33
C ASP A 316 11.67 -12.95 -8.92
N GLU A 317 11.01 -11.79 -8.85
CA GLU A 317 10.81 -11.03 -7.61
C GLU A 317 10.09 -11.86 -6.54
N ASP A 318 9.02 -12.57 -6.90
CA ASP A 318 8.25 -13.38 -5.95
C ASP A 318 9.03 -14.58 -5.43
N VAL A 319 9.82 -15.22 -6.31
CA VAL A 319 10.66 -16.36 -5.93
C VAL A 319 11.76 -15.91 -4.99
N ASN A 320 12.45 -14.83 -5.33
CA ASN A 320 13.46 -14.20 -4.48
C ASN A 320 12.86 -13.79 -3.13
N ALA A 321 11.65 -13.24 -3.16
CA ALA A 321 10.96 -12.79 -1.96
C ALA A 321 10.57 -13.97 -1.04
N ALA A 322 10.09 -15.07 -1.60
CA ALA A 322 9.76 -16.28 -0.86
C ALA A 322 10.99 -16.94 -0.23
N ILE A 323 12.10 -17.02 -0.98
CA ILE A 323 13.37 -17.55 -0.48
C ILE A 323 13.86 -16.72 0.71
N ALA A 324 13.95 -15.40 0.54
CA ALA A 324 14.45 -14.50 1.57
C ALA A 324 13.54 -14.49 2.80
N THR A 325 12.21 -14.49 2.60
CA THR A 325 11.23 -14.58 3.69
C THR A 325 11.40 -15.88 4.48
N LEU A 326 11.54 -17.02 3.81
CA LEU A 326 11.68 -18.30 4.49
C LEU A 326 13.05 -18.45 5.17
N HIS A 327 14.12 -18.08 4.48
CA HIS A 327 15.48 -18.14 5.03
C HIS A 327 15.61 -17.24 6.26
N GLY A 328 15.23 -15.96 6.13
CA GLY A 328 15.27 -15.00 7.25
C GLY A 328 14.42 -15.42 8.44
N LEU A 329 13.26 -16.05 8.20
CA LEU A 329 12.44 -16.63 9.26
C LEU A 329 13.16 -17.76 10.01
N VAL A 330 13.82 -18.67 9.29
CA VAL A 330 14.45 -19.86 9.88
C VAL A 330 15.76 -19.52 10.58
N THR A 331 16.64 -18.77 9.92
CA THR A 331 18.03 -18.55 10.37
C THR A 331 18.19 -17.30 11.21
N ARG A 332 17.29 -16.31 11.06
CA ARG A 332 17.45 -14.94 11.59
C ARG A 332 18.86 -14.40 11.39
N ASP A 333 19.48 -14.73 10.25
CA ASP A 333 20.84 -14.32 9.94
C ASP A 333 20.90 -12.78 9.87
N PRO A 334 21.56 -12.10 10.82
CA PRO A 334 21.62 -10.64 10.84
C PRO A 334 22.51 -10.09 9.72
N THR A 335 23.23 -10.97 8.99
CA THR A 335 23.99 -10.61 7.79
C THR A 335 23.19 -10.79 6.52
N ASP A 336 21.95 -11.29 6.61
CA ASP A 336 21.03 -11.39 5.49
C ASP A 336 20.26 -10.07 5.31
N TRP A 337 20.96 -9.09 4.75
CA TRP A 337 20.40 -7.78 4.36
C TRP A 337 19.51 -7.88 3.11
N SER A 338 18.99 -9.06 2.74
CA SER A 338 18.18 -9.27 1.53
C SER A 338 16.98 -8.33 1.45
N TRP A 339 16.58 -7.71 2.56
CA TRP A 339 15.48 -6.75 2.66
C TRP A 339 15.81 -5.41 3.31
N GLU A 340 17.02 -5.18 3.82
CA GLU A 340 17.37 -3.95 4.56
C GLU A 340 17.69 -2.75 3.65
N GLY A 341 17.08 -2.70 2.47
CA GLY A 341 17.06 -1.52 1.62
C GLY A 341 15.63 -1.00 1.47
N GLU A 342 15.45 0.32 1.61
CA GLU A 342 14.17 1.02 1.40
C GLU A 342 13.53 0.71 0.03
N SER A 343 14.29 0.23 -0.95
CA SER A 343 13.78 -0.10 -2.29
C SER A 343 12.92 -1.37 -2.35
N GLY A 344 12.92 -2.22 -1.32
CA GLY A 344 12.20 -3.50 -1.34
C GLY A 344 12.63 -4.50 -2.43
N LEU A 345 13.62 -4.15 -3.25
CA LEU A 345 14.29 -5.03 -4.20
C LEU A 345 15.29 -5.88 -3.46
N TRP A 346 15.26 -7.18 -3.75
CA TRP A 346 16.22 -8.14 -3.22
C TRP A 346 17.65 -7.71 -3.58
N ARG A 347 18.51 -7.53 -2.57
CA ARG A 347 19.95 -7.24 -2.71
C ARG A 347 20.83 -8.30 -2.03
N GLY A 348 20.24 -9.44 -1.68
CA GLY A 348 20.88 -10.50 -0.90
C GLY A 348 21.88 -11.36 -1.69
N ARG A 349 22.47 -12.35 -1.00
CA ARG A 349 23.31 -13.41 -1.61
C ARG A 349 22.50 -14.16 -2.66
N GLY A 350 23.12 -14.59 -3.78
CA GLY A 350 22.50 -15.39 -4.85
C GLY A 350 21.48 -16.43 -4.36
N ILE A 351 20.38 -16.67 -5.10
CA ILE A 351 19.48 -17.83 -4.84
C ILE A 351 20.30 -19.09 -4.59
N ASP A 352 21.33 -19.31 -5.42
CA ASP A 352 22.21 -20.47 -5.33
C ASP A 352 23.06 -20.49 -4.04
N ASP A 353 23.46 -19.33 -3.51
CA ASP A 353 24.21 -19.24 -2.25
C ASP A 353 23.34 -19.60 -1.05
N ILE A 354 22.10 -19.08 -0.99
CA ILE A 354 21.14 -19.36 0.09
C ILE A 354 20.72 -20.84 0.09
N THR A 355 20.60 -21.44 -1.10
CA THR A 355 20.13 -22.82 -1.26
C THR A 355 21.24 -23.87 -1.13
N ALA A 356 22.49 -23.50 -1.40
CA ALA A 356 23.66 -24.39 -1.25
C ALA A 356 24.13 -24.53 0.20
N ALA A 357 24.00 -23.48 1.02
CA ALA A 357 24.48 -23.51 2.41
C ALA A 357 23.58 -24.35 3.33
N PRO A 358 24.14 -25.01 4.36
CA PRO A 358 23.34 -25.61 5.42
C PRO A 358 22.55 -24.54 6.18
N TRP A 359 21.29 -24.84 6.52
CA TRP A 359 20.44 -23.94 7.29
C TRP A 359 20.50 -24.34 8.75
N THR A 360 20.93 -23.42 9.61
CA THR A 360 20.89 -23.59 11.06
C THR A 360 19.74 -22.75 11.59
N ALA A 361 18.76 -23.39 12.23
CA ALA A 361 17.67 -22.67 12.87
C ALA A 361 18.21 -21.76 13.98
N HIS A 362 17.74 -20.52 14.03
CA HIS A 362 18.04 -19.64 15.15
C HIS A 362 17.43 -20.21 16.45
N PRO A 363 18.09 -20.10 17.61
CA PRO A 363 17.58 -20.63 18.89
C PRO A 363 16.17 -20.16 19.26
N ASP A 364 15.83 -18.92 18.90
CA ASP A 364 14.52 -18.31 19.19
C ASP A 364 13.42 -18.64 18.17
N VAL A 365 13.75 -19.38 17.10
CA VAL A 365 12.79 -19.75 16.06
C VAL A 365 12.15 -21.08 16.43
N ARG A 366 10.82 -21.08 16.41
CA ARG A 366 10.02 -22.28 16.68
C ARG A 366 9.56 -22.85 15.34
N LEU A 367 10.04 -24.04 14.99
CA LEU A 367 9.63 -24.78 13.80
C LEU A 367 8.94 -26.08 14.21
N ASP A 368 7.97 -26.53 13.42
CA ASP A 368 7.34 -27.86 13.60
C ASP A 368 8.17 -29.02 13.05
N SER A 369 9.26 -28.71 12.35
CA SER A 369 10.14 -29.63 11.63
C SER A 369 11.59 -29.12 11.67
N PRO A 370 12.61 -29.97 11.47
CA PRO A 370 14.00 -29.51 11.37
C PRO A 370 14.20 -28.51 10.21
N ALA A 371 15.13 -27.57 10.35
CA ALA A 371 15.42 -26.54 9.33
C ALA A 371 15.76 -27.15 7.96
N GLU A 372 16.40 -28.33 7.97
CA GLU A 372 16.75 -29.10 6.78
C GLU A 372 15.51 -29.48 5.97
N ALA A 373 14.36 -29.71 6.62
CA ALA A 373 13.11 -30.06 5.94
C ALA A 373 12.53 -28.86 5.17
N TYR A 374 12.67 -27.65 5.72
CA TYR A 374 12.28 -26.41 5.02
C TYR A 374 13.19 -26.13 3.83
N ARG A 375 14.50 -26.26 4.01
CA ARG A 375 15.47 -26.13 2.91
C ARG A 375 15.21 -27.16 1.82
N ALA A 376 14.95 -28.42 2.18
CA ALA A 376 14.63 -29.47 1.23
C ALA A 376 13.36 -29.14 0.43
N ALA A 377 12.29 -28.69 1.09
CA ALA A 377 11.07 -28.28 0.42
C ALA A 377 11.29 -27.11 -0.54
N LEU A 378 12.11 -26.12 -0.17
CA LEU A 378 12.48 -25.01 -1.05
C LEU A 378 13.26 -25.52 -2.28
N ASN A 379 14.27 -26.36 -2.07
CA ASN A 379 15.09 -26.90 -3.16
C ASN A 379 14.28 -27.77 -4.12
N ASP A 380 13.35 -28.58 -3.60
CA ASP A 380 12.44 -29.38 -4.40
C ASP A 380 11.51 -28.49 -5.24
N TRP A 381 10.94 -27.44 -4.65
CA TRP A 381 10.11 -26.47 -5.36
C TRP A 381 10.88 -25.76 -6.47
N LEU A 382 12.08 -25.23 -6.19
CA LEU A 382 12.92 -24.58 -7.20
C LEU A 382 13.30 -25.54 -8.34
N LYS A 383 13.59 -26.81 -8.02
CA LYS A 383 13.87 -27.84 -9.02
C LYS A 383 12.64 -28.10 -9.91
N GLN A 384 11.46 -28.23 -9.32
CA GLN A 384 10.21 -28.41 -10.05
C GLN A 384 9.91 -27.21 -10.95
N ARG A 385 10.05 -25.99 -10.42
CA ARG A 385 9.80 -24.74 -11.14
C ARG A 385 10.75 -24.54 -12.32
N ARG A 386 12.03 -24.88 -12.18
CA ARG A 386 13.02 -24.90 -13.29
C ARG A 386 12.65 -25.90 -14.39
N ALA A 387 11.99 -26.99 -14.04
CA ALA A 387 11.54 -28.01 -14.99
C ALA A 387 10.15 -27.72 -15.58
N ASP A 388 9.41 -26.74 -15.04
CA ASP A 388 8.07 -26.41 -15.48
C ASP A 388 8.12 -25.66 -16.83
N PRO A 389 7.48 -26.19 -17.89
CA PRO A 389 7.50 -25.55 -19.20
C PRO A 389 6.78 -24.19 -19.21
N ARG A 390 5.90 -23.89 -18.25
CA ARG A 390 5.23 -22.58 -18.13
C ARG A 390 6.21 -21.47 -17.76
N TYR A 391 7.33 -21.81 -17.14
CA TYR A 391 8.32 -20.82 -16.72
C TYR A 391 8.92 -20.03 -17.92
N PRO A 392 9.43 -20.68 -18.99
CA PRO A 392 9.85 -19.97 -20.20
C PRO A 392 8.69 -19.62 -21.15
N ASN A 393 7.58 -20.36 -21.13
CA ASN A 393 6.50 -20.20 -22.12
C ASN A 393 5.36 -19.28 -21.67
N GLY A 394 5.39 -18.81 -20.42
CA GLY A 394 4.36 -17.97 -19.83
C GLY A 394 3.24 -18.74 -19.14
N PRO A 395 2.32 -18.01 -18.48
CA PRO A 395 1.27 -18.58 -17.64
C PRO A 395 0.24 -19.38 -18.45
N SER A 396 -0.31 -20.45 -17.86
CA SER A 396 -1.26 -21.34 -18.55
C SER A 396 -2.67 -20.77 -18.69
N THR A 397 -3.12 -19.95 -17.73
CA THR A 397 -4.46 -19.35 -17.71
C THR A 397 -4.38 -17.94 -17.13
N PRO A 398 -3.70 -17.01 -17.84
CA PRO A 398 -3.45 -15.68 -17.31
C PRO A 398 -4.76 -14.96 -16.99
N LEU A 399 -4.82 -14.35 -15.80
CA LEU A 399 -5.95 -13.53 -15.40
C LEU A 399 -5.87 -12.20 -16.18
N ASP A 400 -6.90 -11.94 -16.96
CA ASP A 400 -7.01 -10.69 -17.70
C ASP A 400 -7.80 -9.66 -16.87
N PHE A 401 -7.18 -8.53 -16.58
CA PHE A 401 -7.83 -7.41 -15.90
C PHE A 401 -7.30 -6.08 -16.42
N PRO A 402 -8.12 -4.99 -16.37
CA PRO A 402 -7.69 -3.68 -16.83
C PRO A 402 -6.51 -3.17 -15.99
N ARG A 403 -5.49 -2.59 -16.64
CA ARG A 403 -4.30 -2.06 -15.95
C ARG A 403 -4.55 -0.78 -15.19
N HIS A 404 -5.52 0.00 -15.64
CA HIS A 404 -5.79 1.34 -15.15
C HIS A 404 -7.28 1.50 -14.93
N MET A 405 -7.61 2.24 -13.89
CA MET A 405 -8.95 2.79 -13.74
C MET A 405 -9.26 3.67 -14.97
N PRO A 406 -10.49 3.63 -15.51
CA PRO A 406 -10.88 4.48 -16.63
C PRO A 406 -10.88 5.96 -16.21
N ILE A 407 -10.39 6.82 -17.12
CA ILE A 407 -10.37 8.27 -16.91
C ILE A 407 -11.82 8.77 -16.79
N PRO A 408 -12.16 9.52 -15.73
CA PRO A 408 -13.50 10.07 -15.56
C PRO A 408 -13.92 10.92 -16.77
N ARG A 409 -15.09 10.64 -17.35
CA ARG A 409 -15.61 11.46 -18.46
C ARG A 409 -16.16 12.78 -17.92
N GLY A 410 -15.57 13.90 -18.34
CA GLY A 410 -16.08 15.25 -18.03
C GLY A 410 -15.53 15.89 -16.75
N ASP A 411 -14.62 15.23 -16.03
CA ASP A 411 -14.07 15.72 -14.76
C ASP A 411 -12.69 16.38 -14.86
N THR A 412 -12.24 16.78 -16.04
CA THR A 412 -11.00 17.56 -16.18
C THR A 412 -11.25 19.00 -15.75
N VAL A 413 -10.87 19.37 -14.52
CA VAL A 413 -10.82 20.78 -14.12
C VAL A 413 -9.53 21.34 -14.70
N HIS A 414 -9.61 22.30 -15.63
CA HIS A 414 -8.48 23.19 -15.84
C HIS A 414 -8.34 24.05 -14.58
N VAL A 415 -7.53 23.59 -13.62
CA VAL A 415 -7.19 24.39 -12.44
C VAL A 415 -6.17 25.44 -12.92
N GLN A 416 -6.66 26.63 -13.24
CA GLN A 416 -5.82 27.77 -13.62
C GLN A 416 -4.82 28.04 -12.48
N GLY A 417 -3.52 27.85 -12.73
CA GLY A 417 -2.46 28.06 -11.74
C GLY A 417 -2.08 26.86 -10.88
N TYR A 418 -2.54 25.64 -11.19
CA TYR A 418 -2.02 24.42 -10.56
C TYR A 418 -0.58 24.15 -11.01
N GLN A 419 0.38 24.31 -10.09
CA GLN A 419 1.70 23.72 -10.25
C GLN A 419 1.67 22.33 -9.63
N PRO A 420 1.88 21.26 -10.40
CA PRO A 420 1.97 19.94 -9.82
C PRO A 420 3.15 19.90 -8.83
N PRO A 421 3.01 19.25 -7.67
CA PRO A 421 4.04 19.23 -6.65
C PRO A 421 5.35 18.52 -7.05
N ILE A 422 5.39 17.94 -8.26
CA ILE A 422 6.52 17.19 -8.83
C ILE A 422 7.03 17.85 -10.13
N ALA A 423 6.69 19.12 -10.42
CA ALA A 423 7.36 19.84 -11.51
C ALA A 423 8.80 20.20 -11.10
N THR A 424 9.72 19.24 -11.26
CA THR A 424 11.15 19.56 -11.30
C THR A 424 11.39 20.51 -12.46
N ASN A 425 12.10 21.61 -12.19
CA ASN A 425 12.53 22.67 -13.09
C ASN A 425 12.55 22.28 -14.59
N GLY A 426 11.58 22.77 -15.38
CA GLY A 426 11.72 22.88 -16.84
C GLY A 426 10.57 22.36 -17.71
N ASP A 427 9.67 21.53 -17.21
CA ASP A 427 8.66 20.88 -18.07
C ASP A 427 7.27 21.54 -17.96
N GLU A 428 7.08 22.68 -18.65
CA GLU A 428 5.77 23.35 -18.78
C GLU A 428 4.70 22.43 -19.43
N GLU A 429 5.12 21.44 -20.22
CA GLU A 429 4.23 20.47 -20.90
C GLU A 429 3.68 19.38 -19.93
N LEU A 430 4.42 19.07 -18.84
CA LEU A 430 3.98 18.18 -17.75
C LEU A 430 2.91 18.84 -16.88
N ALA A 431 3.01 20.16 -16.69
CA ALA A 431 2.03 20.93 -15.96
C ALA A 431 0.68 20.93 -16.69
N ASP A 432 0.68 21.11 -18.02
CA ASP A 432 -0.56 21.09 -18.82
C ASP A 432 -1.25 19.71 -18.85
N GLN A 433 -0.54 18.60 -18.70
CA GLN A 433 -1.13 17.25 -18.65
C GLN A 433 -1.50 16.78 -17.23
N ALA A 434 -0.76 17.20 -16.20
CA ALA A 434 -1.14 16.97 -14.80
C ALA A 434 -2.44 17.70 -14.43
N VAL A 435 -2.75 18.81 -15.12
CA VAL A 435 -4.01 19.55 -15.06
C VAL A 435 -5.20 18.78 -15.68
N VAL A 436 -4.97 17.69 -16.41
CA VAL A 436 -5.98 17.02 -17.24
C VAL A 436 -6.41 15.66 -16.71
N SER A 437 -5.77 15.10 -15.68
CA SER A 437 -6.24 13.85 -15.10
C SER A 437 -7.17 14.15 -13.92
N GLY A 438 -8.47 13.88 -14.05
CA GLY A 438 -9.46 14.01 -12.96
C GLY A 438 -9.18 13.13 -11.72
N TYR A 439 -7.96 12.63 -11.56
CA TYR A 439 -7.49 11.79 -10.47
C TYR A 439 -6.76 12.57 -9.38
N ASN A 440 -6.06 13.65 -9.72
CA ASN A 440 -5.22 14.39 -8.77
C ASN A 440 -5.67 15.84 -8.64
N PHE A 441 -6.36 16.15 -7.55
CA PHE A 441 -6.74 17.50 -7.17
C PHE A 441 -6.71 17.61 -5.65
N PHE A 442 -6.67 18.82 -5.08
CA PHE A 442 -6.90 18.99 -3.65
C PHE A 442 -8.38 19.13 -3.37
N ARG A 443 -8.82 18.70 -2.19
CA ARG A 443 -10.20 18.82 -1.71
C ARG A 443 -10.70 20.27 -1.84
N ARG A 444 -9.88 21.25 -1.46
CA ARG A 444 -10.20 22.68 -1.60
C ARG A 444 -10.56 23.09 -3.02
N ASP A 445 -9.91 22.51 -4.03
CA ASP A 445 -10.12 22.89 -5.42
C ASP A 445 -11.40 22.25 -5.96
N ALA A 446 -11.68 21.00 -5.55
CA ALA A 446 -12.96 20.34 -5.83
C ALA A 446 -14.14 21.07 -5.17
N VAL A 447 -14.01 21.48 -3.91
CA VAL A 447 -15.05 22.25 -3.20
C VAL A 447 -15.31 23.58 -3.90
N ARG A 448 -14.25 24.33 -4.28
CA ARG A 448 -14.39 25.58 -5.05
C ARG A 448 -15.07 25.37 -6.41
N ALA A 449 -14.87 24.20 -7.02
CA ALA A 449 -15.53 23.79 -8.26
C ALA A 449 -16.94 23.22 -8.06
N GLY A 450 -17.47 23.18 -6.82
CA GLY A 450 -18.79 22.63 -6.51
C GLY A 450 -18.90 21.11 -6.68
N ARG A 451 -17.77 20.40 -6.59
CA ARG A 451 -17.72 18.93 -6.72
C ARG A 451 -17.93 18.24 -5.38
N ALA A 452 -18.54 17.07 -5.43
CA ALA A 452 -18.60 16.19 -4.28
C ALA A 452 -17.19 15.74 -3.89
N VAL A 453 -16.90 15.78 -2.59
CA VAL A 453 -15.66 15.28 -2.00
C VAL A 453 -15.99 14.26 -0.95
N VAL A 454 -15.16 13.22 -0.83
CA VAL A 454 -15.33 12.22 0.23
C VAL A 454 -14.66 12.73 1.48
N GLU A 455 -15.44 12.89 2.54
CA GLU A 455 -14.93 13.22 3.87
C GLU A 455 -14.49 11.94 4.57
N TRP A 456 -13.19 11.84 4.87
CA TRP A 456 -12.58 10.72 5.58
C TRP A 456 -12.38 10.99 7.08
N ALA A 457 -12.40 12.27 7.45
CA ALA A 457 -12.14 12.74 8.80
C ALA A 457 -13.03 12.05 9.83
N ARG A 458 -12.44 11.74 10.99
CA ARG A 458 -13.12 11.05 12.09
C ARG A 458 -12.63 11.50 13.46
N PRO A 459 -13.38 11.20 14.54
CA PRO A 459 -12.91 11.41 15.90
C PRO A 459 -11.60 10.67 16.18
N LEU A 460 -10.77 11.20 17.08
CA LEU A 460 -9.62 10.47 17.62
C LEU A 460 -10.06 9.14 18.23
N ALA A 461 -9.23 8.11 18.14
CA ALA A 461 -9.58 6.79 18.68
C ALA A 461 -9.85 6.85 20.19
N SER A 462 -9.15 7.74 20.90
CA SER A 462 -9.36 8.01 22.34
C SER A 462 -10.64 8.79 22.65
N ASP A 463 -11.21 9.48 21.66
CA ASP A 463 -12.42 10.31 21.81
C ASP A 463 -13.69 9.62 21.29
N VAL A 464 -13.57 8.38 20.79
CA VAL A 464 -14.75 7.60 20.35
C VAL A 464 -15.61 7.28 21.57
N ASP A 465 -16.88 7.66 21.52
CA ASP A 465 -17.86 7.34 22.56
C ASP A 465 -18.21 5.85 22.48
N PRO A 466 -17.83 5.03 23.48
CA PRO A 466 -18.08 3.59 23.46
C PRO A 466 -19.57 3.24 23.57
N ALA A 467 -20.43 4.19 23.97
CA ALA A 467 -21.88 3.99 24.03
C ALA A 467 -22.57 4.23 22.68
N ARG A 468 -21.85 4.77 21.69
CA ARG A 468 -22.40 5.13 20.38
C ARG A 468 -21.75 4.29 19.28
N THR A 469 -22.50 4.06 18.21
CA THR A 469 -22.02 3.30 17.06
C THR A 469 -21.32 4.24 16.08
N LEU A 470 -20.00 4.17 15.99
CA LEU A 470 -19.22 4.87 14.97
C LEU A 470 -19.29 4.12 13.64
N LEU A 471 -19.70 4.81 12.58
CA LEU A 471 -19.76 4.28 11.22
C LEU A 471 -18.43 4.51 10.50
N ALA A 472 -18.14 3.74 9.45
CA ALA A 472 -16.88 3.82 8.71
C ALA A 472 -16.68 5.17 7.97
N ASN A 473 -17.74 5.97 7.84
CA ASN A 473 -17.68 7.35 7.34
C ASN A 473 -17.26 8.38 8.41
N GLY A 474 -16.99 7.95 9.65
CA GLY A 474 -16.56 8.82 10.74
C GLY A 474 -17.69 9.48 11.53
N GLN A 475 -18.95 9.25 11.17
CA GLN A 475 -20.12 9.77 11.88
C GLN A 475 -20.69 8.74 12.85
N TYR A 476 -21.39 9.19 13.88
CA TYR A 476 -22.16 8.27 14.72
C TYR A 476 -23.52 7.99 14.09
N ALA A 477 -24.00 6.75 14.22
CA ALA A 477 -25.26 6.31 13.61
C ALA A 477 -26.49 7.13 14.05
N ASP A 478 -26.44 7.75 15.24
CA ASP A 478 -27.51 8.59 15.80
C ASP A 478 -27.39 10.08 15.46
N ASP A 479 -26.33 10.52 14.76
CA ASP A 479 -26.17 11.91 14.33
C ASP A 479 -27.21 12.28 13.24
N GLY A 480 -27.58 11.34 12.38
CA GLY A 480 -28.57 11.54 11.31
C GLY A 480 -30.04 11.52 11.77
N ALA A 481 -30.33 11.04 12.98
CA ALA A 481 -31.69 10.97 13.52
C ALA A 481 -32.19 12.31 14.12
N LYS A 482 -31.34 13.35 14.10
CA LYS A 482 -31.61 14.66 14.71
C LYS A 482 -31.97 15.77 13.71
N GLN A 483 -32.18 15.45 12.43
CA GLN A 483 -32.61 16.43 11.41
C GLN A 483 -34.12 16.41 11.18
#